data_AF-A0A9P1MH85-F1
#
_entry.id   AF-A0A9P1MH85-F1
#
_cell.length_a   1.000
_cell.length_b   1.000
_cell.length_c   1.000
_cell.angle_alpha   90.00
_cell.angle_beta   90.00
_cell.angle_gamma   90.00
#
_symmetry.space_group_name_H-M   'P 1'
#
loop_
_entity.id
_entity.type
_entity.pdbx_description
1 polymer ?
#
loop_
_entity_poly.entity_id
_entity_poly.type
_entity_poly.pdbx_seq_one_letter_code
_entity_poly.pdbx_strand_id
1 'polypeptide(L)'
;MSCRAIILLAVIGLSQACVPTSPTTTTVPCCAPLTAVNVPKVSPVGEAATFHQCSILRRVSSTCPTTGYLLCSAAAETNPTNVVVQAIAEDGTTVLKQANGNPMANLQLFCVDGEWKATEEGEGPTVHQVSCSQTGSTGADFSFSSVGDAQSSVAHHG
;
A
#
# COMPACT_ATOMS: atom_id res chain seq x y z
N MET A 1 -81.97 33.80 6.79
CA MET A 1 -81.45 34.60 7.93
C MET A 1 -81.52 33.73 9.17
N SER A 2 -80.37 33.22 9.63
CA SER A 2 -80.24 32.65 10.96
C SER A 2 -78.82 32.95 11.44
N CYS A 3 -78.77 33.62 12.58
CA CYS A 3 -77.58 34.07 13.28
C CYS A 3 -77.10 32.95 14.21
N ARG A 4 -75.79 32.68 14.26
CA ARG A 4 -74.98 32.02 15.32
C ARG A 4 -73.76 31.35 14.68
N ALA A 5 -72.58 31.30 15.26
CA ALA A 5 -72.02 31.87 16.49
C ALA A 5 -70.50 31.87 16.27
N ILE A 6 -69.81 32.90 16.76
CA ILE A 6 -68.35 32.96 16.77
C ILE A 6 -67.86 31.97 17.83
N ILE A 7 -67.15 30.92 17.40
CA ILE A 7 -66.36 30.05 18.29
C ILE A 7 -64.89 30.32 17.96
N LEU A 8 -64.20 31.05 18.84
CA LEU A 8 -62.74 31.09 18.88
C LEU A 8 -62.24 29.69 19.25
N LEU A 9 -61.67 28.95 18.30
CA LEU A 9 -60.85 27.77 18.58
C LEU A 9 -59.39 28.19 18.73
N ALA A 10 -58.87 27.91 19.93
CA ALA A 10 -57.53 28.22 20.36
C ALA A 10 -56.46 27.42 19.59
N VAL A 11 -55.42 28.15 19.20
CA VAL A 11 -53.98 27.81 19.17
C VAL A 11 -53.67 26.32 19.42
N ILE A 12 -53.26 25.61 18.36
CA ILE A 12 -52.32 24.49 18.47
C ILE A 12 -51.02 24.98 17.84
N GLY A 13 -50.11 25.42 18.70
CA GLY A 13 -48.76 25.79 18.31
C GLY A 13 -48.04 24.59 17.71
N LEU A 14 -47.40 24.85 16.57
CA LEU A 14 -46.41 23.99 15.95
C LEU A 14 -45.28 23.72 16.95
N SER A 15 -45.38 22.65 17.74
CA SER A 15 -44.23 22.07 18.42
C SER A 15 -43.55 21.13 17.43
N GLN A 16 -42.89 21.73 16.44
CA GLN A 16 -41.75 21.08 15.80
C GLN A 16 -40.72 20.88 16.91
N ALA A 17 -40.79 19.72 17.56
CA ALA A 17 -39.71 19.27 18.40
C ALA A 17 -38.49 19.13 17.49
N CYS A 18 -37.64 20.15 17.49
CA CYS A 18 -36.24 20.00 17.08
C CYS A 18 -35.61 19.00 18.05
N VAL A 19 -35.83 17.71 17.80
CA VAL A 19 -35.00 16.67 18.37
C VAL A 19 -33.60 16.98 17.87
N PRO A 20 -32.61 17.21 18.75
CA PRO A 20 -31.24 17.31 18.31
C PRO A 20 -30.88 15.98 17.68
N THR A 21 -30.82 15.93 16.34
CA THR A 21 -30.17 14.84 15.65
C THR A 21 -28.72 14.89 16.09
N SER A 22 -28.33 14.05 17.05
CA SER A 22 -26.91 13.85 17.36
C SER A 22 -26.24 13.49 16.04
N PRO A 23 -25.20 14.22 15.61
CA PRO A 23 -24.40 13.74 14.50
C PRO A 23 -23.80 12.42 14.96
N THR A 24 -24.20 11.31 14.35
CA THR A 24 -23.48 10.05 14.50
C THR A 24 -22.11 10.29 13.87
N THR A 25 -21.10 10.60 14.68
CA THR A 25 -19.71 10.58 14.24
C THR A 25 -19.32 9.12 14.07
N THR A 26 -19.49 8.59 12.86
CA THR A 26 -18.77 7.38 12.44
C THR A 26 -17.28 7.74 12.38
N THR A 27 -16.57 7.55 13.49
CA THR A 27 -15.12 7.44 13.49
C THR A 27 -14.78 6.19 12.69
N VAL A 28 -14.41 6.37 11.42
CA VAL A 28 -13.77 5.31 10.64
C VAL A 28 -12.48 4.95 11.39
N PRO A 29 -12.33 3.72 11.92
CA PRO A 29 -11.12 3.34 12.62
C PRO A 29 -9.96 3.36 11.62
N CYS A 30 -8.92 4.14 11.93
CA CYS A 30 -7.70 4.13 11.14
C CYS A 30 -6.79 2.97 11.56
N CYS A 31 -5.89 2.60 10.66
CA CYS A 31 -5.00 1.47 10.86
C CYS A 31 -3.74 1.90 11.60
N ALA A 32 -2.98 0.95 12.14
CA ALA A 32 -1.61 1.23 12.53
C ALA A 32 -0.76 1.60 11.29
N PRO A 33 0.16 2.57 11.37
CA PRO A 33 1.06 2.90 10.27
C PRO A 33 1.83 1.67 9.76
N LEU A 34 2.06 1.55 8.46
CA LEU A 34 2.79 0.45 7.85
C LEU A 34 4.26 0.47 8.28
N THR A 35 4.71 -0.63 8.89
CA THR A 35 6.07 -0.83 9.39
C THR A 35 6.57 -2.22 9.04
N ALA A 36 7.85 -2.48 9.27
CA ALA A 36 8.41 -3.82 9.15
C ALA A 36 7.90 -4.79 10.23
N VAL A 37 7.29 -4.28 11.30
CA VAL A 37 6.80 -5.09 12.43
C VAL A 37 5.37 -5.58 12.19
N ASN A 38 4.46 -4.69 11.77
CA ASN A 38 3.05 -5.05 11.57
C ASN A 38 2.75 -5.63 10.19
N VAL A 39 3.58 -5.37 9.17
CA VAL A 39 3.50 -6.01 7.85
C VAL A 39 4.91 -6.43 7.42
N PRO A 40 5.47 -7.51 8.00
CA PRO A 40 6.83 -7.96 7.72
C PRO A 40 7.05 -8.39 6.27
N LYS A 41 8.29 -8.20 5.78
CA LYS A 41 8.70 -8.74 4.47
C LYS A 41 8.98 -10.23 4.62
N VAL A 42 8.40 -11.05 3.75
CA VAL A 42 8.62 -12.49 3.67
C VAL A 42 9.05 -12.90 2.27
N SER A 43 9.47 -14.16 2.11
CA SER A 43 9.75 -14.72 0.80
C SER A 43 8.50 -14.76 -0.07
N PRO A 44 8.63 -14.58 -1.40
CA PRO A 44 7.50 -14.64 -2.32
C PRO A 44 6.92 -16.05 -2.35
N VAL A 45 5.63 -16.13 -2.68
CA VAL A 45 4.87 -17.39 -2.69
C VAL A 45 4.16 -17.60 -4.03
N GLY A 46 3.71 -18.83 -4.27
CA GLY A 46 3.08 -19.24 -5.54
C GLY A 46 4.03 -19.07 -6.73
N GLU A 47 3.51 -18.57 -7.85
CA GLU A 47 4.29 -18.34 -9.09
C GLU A 47 5.56 -17.48 -8.91
N ALA A 48 5.60 -16.62 -7.90
CA ALA A 48 6.76 -15.76 -7.63
C ALA A 48 7.80 -16.42 -6.70
N ALA A 49 7.58 -17.65 -6.22
CA ALA A 49 8.46 -18.32 -5.26
C ALA A 49 9.90 -18.51 -5.77
N THR A 50 10.11 -18.52 -7.09
CA THR A 50 11.43 -18.63 -7.73
C THR A 50 12.10 -17.29 -7.99
N PHE A 51 11.45 -16.17 -7.65
CA PHE A 51 11.94 -14.83 -7.97
C PHE A 51 13.02 -14.39 -6.98
N HIS A 52 13.92 -13.52 -7.42
CA HIS A 52 14.99 -13.01 -6.59
C HIS A 52 14.45 -11.97 -5.60
N GLN A 53 14.93 -12.03 -4.35
CA GLN A 53 14.42 -11.19 -3.24
C GLN A 53 15.24 -9.90 -3.02
N CYS A 54 16.11 -9.55 -3.96
CA CYS A 54 16.98 -8.36 -3.90
C CYS A 54 16.20 -7.04 -4.08
N SER A 55 14.96 -7.08 -4.53
CA SER A 55 14.11 -5.90 -4.67
C SER A 55 13.90 -5.15 -3.35
N ILE A 56 13.83 -3.82 -3.46
CA ILE A 56 13.75 -2.90 -2.34
C ILE A 56 12.28 -2.59 -2.06
N LEU A 57 11.84 -2.90 -0.84
CA LEU A 57 10.47 -2.60 -0.39
C LEU A 57 10.46 -1.32 0.44
N ARG A 58 9.54 -0.40 0.11
CA ARG A 58 9.22 0.80 0.89
C ARG A 58 7.75 0.74 1.30
N ARG A 59 7.49 1.18 2.52
CA ARG A 59 6.15 1.28 3.12
C ARG A 59 5.84 2.75 3.31
N VAL A 60 4.66 3.20 2.90
CA VAL A 60 4.25 4.59 3.01
C VAL A 60 2.84 4.65 3.59
N SER A 61 2.70 5.29 4.74
CA SER A 61 1.41 5.58 5.37
C SER A 61 1.57 6.77 6.32
N SER A 62 0.48 7.47 6.62
CA SER A 62 0.44 8.51 7.65
C SER A 62 0.31 7.93 9.06
N THR A 63 0.15 8.78 10.08
CA THR A 63 -0.01 8.39 11.51
C THR A 63 -1.36 7.74 11.81
N CYS A 64 -2.42 8.11 11.09
CA CYS A 64 -3.77 7.54 11.20
C CYS A 64 -4.33 7.35 9.79
N PRO A 65 -3.77 6.38 9.04
CA PRO A 65 -4.05 6.21 7.63
C PRO A 65 -5.38 5.51 7.37
N THR A 66 -6.09 6.00 6.36
CA THR A 66 -7.17 5.28 5.67
C THR A 66 -6.66 4.55 4.42
N THR A 67 -5.48 4.94 3.93
CA THR A 67 -4.78 4.30 2.82
C THR A 67 -3.28 4.22 3.09
N GLY A 68 -2.62 3.26 2.46
CA GLY A 68 -1.18 3.06 2.52
C GLY A 68 -0.65 2.49 1.21
N TYR A 69 0.65 2.57 1.00
CA TYR A 69 1.30 2.07 -0.21
C TYR A 69 2.50 1.19 0.11
N LEU A 70 2.61 0.11 -0.65
CA LEU A 70 3.77 -0.77 -0.71
C LEU A 70 4.45 -0.56 -2.06
N LEU A 71 5.64 0.03 -2.04
CA LEU A 71 6.42 0.27 -3.25
C LEU A 71 7.57 -0.73 -3.29
N CYS A 72 7.61 -1.54 -4.33
CA CYS A 72 8.67 -2.49 -4.60
C CYS A 72 9.45 -2.03 -5.82
N SER A 73 10.75 -1.79 -5.67
CA SER A 73 11.62 -1.39 -6.78
C SER A 73 12.69 -2.43 -7.05
N ALA A 74 13.19 -2.46 -8.28
CA ALA A 74 14.39 -3.18 -8.64
C ALA A 74 15.55 -2.84 -7.68
N ALA A 75 16.38 -3.82 -7.40
CA ALA A 75 17.68 -3.58 -6.77
C ALA A 75 18.53 -2.64 -7.64
N ALA A 76 19.42 -1.87 -6.99
CA ALA A 76 20.43 -1.11 -7.71
C ALA A 76 21.26 -2.05 -8.60
N GLU A 77 21.65 -1.55 -9.78
CA GLU A 77 22.53 -2.27 -10.73
C GLU A 77 21.96 -3.63 -11.21
N THR A 78 20.65 -3.81 -11.09
CA THR A 78 19.91 -4.92 -11.70
C THR A 78 19.06 -4.42 -12.86
N ASN A 79 18.86 -5.27 -13.86
CA ASN A 79 17.94 -5.00 -14.96
C ASN A 79 16.85 -6.08 -15.02
N PRO A 80 15.90 -6.09 -14.05
CA PRO A 80 14.91 -7.15 -13.98
C PRO A 80 13.92 -7.05 -15.14
N THR A 81 13.42 -8.19 -15.61
CA THR A 81 12.31 -8.23 -16.56
C THR A 81 11.01 -7.81 -15.89
N ASN A 82 10.84 -8.13 -14.60
CA ASN A 82 9.65 -7.76 -13.84
C ASN A 82 9.98 -7.59 -12.36
N VAL A 83 9.26 -6.67 -11.70
CA VAL A 83 9.25 -6.49 -10.24
C VAL A 83 7.82 -6.76 -9.75
N VAL A 84 7.71 -7.52 -8.67
CA VAL A 84 6.43 -7.97 -8.12
C VAL A 84 6.37 -7.68 -6.63
N VAL A 85 5.26 -7.07 -6.22
CA VAL A 85 4.84 -6.93 -4.83
C VAL A 85 3.62 -7.82 -4.57
N GLN A 86 3.65 -8.61 -3.50
CA GLN A 86 2.51 -9.43 -3.07
C GLN A 86 2.05 -8.99 -1.69
N ALA A 87 0.74 -8.78 -1.52
CA ALA A 87 0.12 -8.82 -0.20
C ALA A 87 -0.22 -10.26 0.15
N ILE A 88 0.11 -10.69 1.36
CA ILE A 88 -0.01 -12.07 1.82
C ILE A 88 -0.84 -12.09 3.12
N ALA A 89 -1.82 -12.99 3.16
CA ALA A 89 -2.68 -13.21 4.31
C ALA A 89 -1.98 -14.02 5.40
N GLU A 90 -2.60 -14.15 6.57
CA GLU A 90 -2.03 -14.90 7.69
C GLU A 90 -1.75 -16.38 7.35
N ASP A 91 -2.60 -16.99 6.51
CA ASP A 91 -2.46 -18.37 6.05
C ASP A 91 -1.38 -18.56 4.96
N GLY A 92 -0.68 -17.49 4.57
CA GLY A 92 0.35 -17.52 3.54
C GLY A 92 -0.18 -17.47 2.11
N THR A 93 -1.50 -17.30 1.91
CA THR A 93 -2.07 -17.11 0.58
C THR A 93 -1.86 -15.69 0.08
N THR A 94 -1.71 -15.52 -1.24
CA THR A 94 -1.61 -14.18 -1.83
C THR A 94 -2.98 -13.54 -1.92
N VAL A 95 -3.13 -12.38 -1.29
CA VAL A 95 -4.33 -11.53 -1.31
C VAL A 95 -4.44 -10.80 -2.65
N LEU A 96 -3.33 -10.28 -3.15
CA LEU A 96 -3.21 -9.67 -4.48
C LEU A 96 -1.78 -9.83 -4.98
N LYS A 97 -1.61 -10.23 -6.25
CA LYS A 97 -0.31 -10.60 -6.82
C LYS A 97 0.39 -9.49 -7.60
N GLN A 98 -0.25 -8.37 -7.95
CA GLN A 98 0.31 -7.52 -9.02
C GLN A 98 0.00 -6.03 -8.89
N ALA A 99 1.07 -5.26 -8.76
CA ALA A 99 1.42 -4.36 -9.86
C ALA A 99 2.66 -4.95 -10.52
N ASN A 100 2.60 -5.30 -11.81
CA ASN A 100 3.82 -5.51 -12.57
C ASN A 100 4.40 -4.15 -12.90
N GLY A 101 5.71 -4.00 -12.79
CA GLY A 101 6.37 -2.89 -13.44
C GLY A 101 7.86 -3.09 -13.52
N ASN A 102 8.45 -2.33 -14.43
CA ASN A 102 9.89 -2.24 -14.61
C ASN A 102 10.23 -0.74 -14.67
N PRO A 103 10.95 -0.17 -13.69
CA PRO A 103 11.68 -0.84 -12.59
C PRO A 103 10.90 -0.91 -11.26
N MET A 104 9.61 -0.60 -11.22
CA MET A 104 8.85 -0.47 -9.97
C MET A 104 7.43 -1.03 -10.03
N ALA A 105 6.99 -1.62 -8.93
CA ALA A 105 5.64 -2.08 -8.64
C ALA A 105 5.09 -1.31 -7.43
N ASN A 106 3.80 -0.94 -7.46
CA ASN A 106 3.11 -0.27 -6.36
C ASN A 106 1.81 -0.98 -6.01
N LEU A 107 1.59 -1.24 -4.73
CA LEU A 107 0.33 -1.79 -4.23
C LEU A 107 -0.28 -0.83 -3.21
N GLN A 108 -1.50 -0.38 -3.50
CA GLN A 108 -2.30 0.39 -2.56
C GLN A 108 -3.01 -0.55 -1.59
N LEU A 109 -2.99 -0.18 -0.32
CA LEU A 109 -3.73 -0.82 0.75
C LEU A 109 -4.77 0.14 1.30
N PHE A 110 -5.90 -0.42 1.73
CA PHE A 110 -7.01 0.29 2.33
C PHE A 110 -7.14 -0.11 3.78
N CYS A 111 -7.41 0.85 4.64
CA CYS A 111 -7.75 0.57 6.01
C CYS A 111 -9.25 0.32 6.12
N VAL A 112 -9.62 -0.87 6.60
CA VAL A 112 -11.01 -1.25 6.84
C VAL A 112 -11.06 -1.85 8.23
N ASP A 113 -11.87 -1.27 9.11
CA ASP A 113 -12.05 -1.72 10.50
C ASP A 113 -10.74 -1.84 11.31
N GLY A 114 -9.75 -0.99 11.01
CA GLY A 114 -8.43 -1.02 11.65
C GLY A 114 -7.44 -2.04 11.07
N GLU A 115 -7.84 -2.76 10.02
CA GLU A 115 -7.03 -3.76 9.34
C GLU A 115 -6.66 -3.34 7.90
N TRP A 116 -5.47 -3.73 7.47
CA TRP A 116 -5.00 -3.48 6.11
C TRP A 116 -5.58 -4.49 5.13
N LYS A 117 -6.20 -4.00 4.04
CA LYS A 117 -6.77 -4.79 2.95
C LYS A 117 -6.13 -4.40 1.61
N ALA A 118 -5.95 -5.35 0.70
CA ALA A 118 -5.35 -5.10 -0.62
C ALA A 118 -6.39 -4.87 -1.74
N THR A 119 -7.68 -4.91 -1.41
CA THR A 119 -8.82 -4.66 -2.29
C THR A 119 -9.66 -3.53 -1.71
N GLU A 120 -10.22 -2.68 -2.58
CA GLU A 120 -11.22 -1.69 -2.18
C GLU A 120 -12.52 -2.39 -1.78
N GLU A 121 -13.38 -1.71 -1.02
CA GLU A 121 -14.71 -2.17 -0.55
C GLU A 121 -14.73 -3.14 0.65
N GLY A 122 -13.60 -3.41 1.31
CA GLY A 122 -13.58 -4.25 2.52
C GLY A 122 -13.81 -5.74 2.27
N GLU A 123 -14.11 -6.13 1.04
CA GLU A 123 -14.09 -7.51 0.58
C GLU A 123 -12.65 -7.91 0.25
N GLY A 124 -11.96 -8.49 1.23
CA GLY A 124 -10.64 -9.06 1.02
C GLY A 124 -10.03 -9.65 2.28
N PRO A 125 -9.11 -10.62 2.13
CA PRO A 125 -8.29 -11.08 3.24
C PRO A 125 -7.49 -9.92 3.84
N THR A 126 -7.26 -9.99 5.15
CA THR A 126 -6.35 -9.08 5.85
C THR A 126 -4.93 -9.31 5.36
N VAL A 127 -4.19 -8.23 5.18
CA VAL A 127 -2.78 -8.26 4.81
C VAL A 127 -1.97 -8.38 6.09
N HIS A 128 -1.30 -9.52 6.25
CA HIS A 128 -0.40 -9.77 7.39
C HIS A 128 1.06 -9.66 6.98
N GLN A 129 1.39 -9.97 5.74
CA GLN A 129 2.76 -10.04 5.25
C GLN A 129 2.86 -9.47 3.85
N VAL A 130 4.08 -9.15 3.43
CA VAL A 130 4.37 -8.63 2.09
C VAL A 130 5.58 -9.32 1.50
N SER A 131 5.55 -9.63 0.20
CA SER A 131 6.76 -9.97 -0.55
C SER A 131 7.09 -8.89 -1.56
N CYS A 132 8.38 -8.76 -1.89
CA CYS A 132 8.89 -7.84 -2.91
C CYS A 132 10.06 -8.54 -3.59
N SER A 133 9.91 -8.83 -4.88
CA SER A 133 10.79 -9.73 -5.63
C SER A 133 10.89 -9.32 -7.11
N GLN A 134 11.89 -9.86 -7.81
CA GLN A 134 12.14 -9.56 -9.22
C GLN A 134 12.60 -10.77 -10.03
N THR A 135 12.38 -10.74 -11.34
CA THR A 135 12.84 -11.76 -12.31
C THR A 135 13.89 -11.20 -13.27
N GLY A 136 14.64 -12.08 -13.94
CA GLY A 136 15.49 -11.69 -15.08
C GLY A 136 16.66 -10.77 -14.71
N SER A 137 17.08 -10.76 -13.45
CA SER A 137 18.17 -9.90 -12.97
C SER A 137 19.53 -10.40 -13.47
N THR A 138 19.99 -9.90 -14.61
CA THR A 138 21.41 -9.99 -15.00
C THR A 138 22.16 -8.82 -14.34
N GLY A 139 22.93 -9.08 -13.29
CA GLY A 139 23.90 -8.11 -12.76
C GLY A 139 25.17 -8.10 -13.61
N ALA A 140 25.85 -6.96 -13.73
CA ALA A 140 27.21 -6.90 -14.24
C ALA A 140 28.20 -7.03 -13.07
N ASP A 141 29.18 -7.92 -13.15
CA ASP A 141 30.31 -7.95 -12.22
C ASP A 141 31.21 -6.74 -12.50
N PHE A 142 31.30 -5.80 -11.56
CA PHE A 142 32.27 -4.72 -11.61
C PHE A 142 33.53 -5.11 -10.84
N SER A 143 34.62 -5.43 -11.54
CA SER A 143 35.94 -5.41 -10.92
C SER A 143 36.36 -3.95 -10.72
N PHE A 144 36.50 -3.50 -9.48
CA PHE A 144 37.14 -2.22 -9.17
C PHE A 144 38.64 -2.35 -9.45
N SER A 145 39.05 -2.16 -10.70
CA SER A 145 40.45 -1.86 -10.98
C SER A 145 40.69 -0.44 -10.48
N SER A 146 41.30 -0.32 -9.30
CA SER A 146 41.79 0.94 -8.78
C SER A 146 42.62 1.62 -9.87
N VAL A 147 42.16 2.79 -10.31
CA VAL A 147 42.91 3.68 -11.21
C VAL A 147 44.19 4.09 -10.47
N GLY A 148 45.31 3.53 -10.91
CA GLY A 148 46.63 3.82 -10.36
C GLY A 148 47.67 2.93 -10.99
N ASP A 149 48.02 3.21 -12.23
CA ASP A 149 49.42 3.29 -12.69
C ASP A 149 49.45 3.63 -14.19
N ALA A 150 49.61 4.92 -14.47
CA ALA A 150 50.17 5.35 -15.74
C ALA A 150 51.66 5.01 -15.74
N GLN A 151 52.05 3.86 -16.28
CA GLN A 151 53.45 3.62 -16.67
C GLN A 151 53.61 3.75 -18.18
N SER A 152 54.24 4.87 -18.53
CA SER A 152 54.83 5.24 -19.81
C SER A 152 55.64 4.10 -20.44
N SER A 153 55.22 3.61 -21.61
CA SER A 153 56.06 2.80 -22.48
C SER A 153 56.76 3.71 -23.49
N VAL A 154 57.96 4.18 -23.15
CA VAL A 154 58.92 4.74 -24.13
C VAL A 154 59.47 3.57 -24.93
N ALA A 155 59.17 3.54 -26.23
CA ALA A 155 59.77 2.60 -27.18
C ALA A 155 61.23 2.99 -27.44
N HIS A 156 62.16 2.05 -27.25
CA HIS A 156 63.51 2.14 -27.83
C HIS A 156 63.73 0.92 -28.72
N HIS A 157 63.79 1.18 -30.04
CA HIS A 157 64.23 0.22 -31.04
C HIS A 157 65.74 -0.04 -30.88
N GLY A 158 66.09 -1.33 -30.85
CA GLY A 158 67.39 -1.88 -31.21
C GLY A 158 67.20 -2.90 -32.31
#